data_AF-A0A4Y7TXI6-F1
#
_entry.id   AF-A0A4Y7TXI6-F1
#
_cell.length_a   1.000
_cell.length_b   1.000
_cell.length_c   1.000
_cell.angle_alpha   90.00
_cell.angle_beta   90.00
_cell.angle_gamma   90.00
#
_symmetry.space_group_name_H-M   'P 1'
#
loop_
_entity.id
_entity.type
_entity.pdbx_description
1 polymer ?
#
loop_
_entity_poly.entity_id
_entity_poly.type
_entity_poly.pdbx_seq_one_letter_code
_entity_poly.pdbx_strand_id
1 'polypeptide(L)'
;MSTYMGRATPQQTFYQRPATYVAPQPQRAVANVKDDYERWYTEATPSNRMALSVRSGIHSEVAWALDRLVRLGGNEQFSYKSYPGLIDGLFDWPEWYVTQGYKQLDEKTQLFGPSKEFVAQHRFALESLLILRNISLQDQAELASHSHTLSLLLNGLNNLDFTKDENQEALLHIIDIFQSLAHSLYINEGVPDISNPIVPLKKIVSKSTNRSIVIAAFGALTGVLSHPSNTLHFARTSESLNAAIRYLPLFMDRALVEPCLEHLYIHFAHPGTARAFLLNPELPSVLRVLCSLVLAEQHSTEEKVTLDITPPFRTVAATSTTTTRNYELTSEDMSVLSKSAEPHRCYEWMRLVLQANPDGEMTQVDIWTLYKDTFTPHQEPTALLGASDVIKYVTHVYPSAQAMVLQGPTPRFIVRGIERRKEMIATERFKCKWDRSACAEAALSTHSDLFDHLLQHLGTLQPPSLPCLWSTCQHTSTEIQHLRSHLLTHLSSSQPPQTHPSQSDTITVVPNSDLSTTTPTSRPIPPLRATTITYQRPIVEPSSAALTALLIIRVLFRTAFASAEAAPKADKDHFGFPGIVEDDTDPAAEASIGDTESDKEGERKGRRAFSAVRHMLENVRIHDEALMSWVNEMVDSTMPELS
;
A
#
# COMPACT_ATOMS: atom_id res chain seq x y z
N MET A 1 -39.36 -25.53 73.49
CA MET A 1 -39.48 -26.09 74.85
C MET A 1 -40.01 -27.52 74.75
N SER A 2 -39.40 -28.42 75.53
CA SER A 2 -39.75 -29.84 75.72
C SER A 2 -39.24 -30.87 74.70
N THR A 3 -37.96 -31.21 74.88
CA THR A 3 -37.38 -32.56 75.06
C THR A 3 -38.28 -33.79 74.88
N TYR A 4 -37.75 -34.86 74.24
CA TYR A 4 -37.33 -36.07 74.96
C TYR A 4 -36.46 -37.01 74.09
N MET A 5 -35.34 -37.45 74.67
CA MET A 5 -34.46 -38.52 74.19
C MET A 5 -34.93 -39.91 74.67
N GLY A 6 -34.55 -40.95 73.93
CA GLY A 6 -34.45 -42.35 74.39
C GLY A 6 -34.75 -43.32 73.24
N ARG A 7 -34.13 -44.50 73.09
CA ARG A 7 -33.00 -45.18 73.73
C ARG A 7 -32.69 -46.41 72.83
N ALA A 8 -31.48 -46.93 72.96
CA ALA A 8 -30.83 -47.95 72.12
C ALA A 8 -31.42 -49.41 72.16
N THR A 9 -31.21 -50.13 71.03
CA THR A 9 -30.79 -51.56 70.82
C THR A 9 -31.73 -52.71 71.25
N PRO A 10 -31.73 -53.93 70.63
CA PRO A 10 -30.53 -54.67 70.17
C PRO A 10 -30.61 -55.52 68.88
N GLN A 11 -29.42 -56.02 68.51
CA GLN A 11 -29.11 -57.00 67.46
C GLN A 11 -29.79 -58.37 67.69
N GLN A 12 -30.16 -59.08 66.61
CA GLN A 12 -29.73 -60.47 66.40
C GLN A 12 -29.90 -60.92 64.94
N THR A 13 -28.83 -61.58 64.49
CA THR A 13 -28.52 -62.24 63.22
C THR A 13 -29.47 -63.37 62.83
N PHE A 14 -29.77 -63.56 61.53
CA PHE A 14 -29.75 -64.88 60.86
C PHE A 14 -29.56 -64.75 59.33
N TYR A 15 -28.57 -65.50 58.84
CA TYR A 15 -28.27 -66.03 57.51
C TYR A 15 -29.21 -65.76 56.31
N GLN A 16 -28.65 -65.32 55.18
CA GLN A 16 -28.51 -66.10 53.93
C GLN A 16 -28.05 -65.19 52.77
N ARG A 17 -26.94 -65.54 52.10
CA ARG A 17 -26.63 -65.05 50.75
C ARG A 17 -27.49 -65.82 49.75
N PRO A 18 -27.95 -65.14 48.69
CA PRO A 18 -27.70 -65.66 47.35
C PRO A 18 -26.92 -64.65 46.51
N ALA A 19 -26.17 -65.19 45.56
CA ALA A 19 -25.29 -64.49 44.66
C ALA A 19 -26.03 -63.41 43.85
N THR A 20 -25.72 -62.14 44.10
CA THR A 20 -25.93 -61.09 43.12
C THR A 20 -24.76 -61.10 42.15
N TYR A 21 -25.10 -61.39 40.89
CA TYR A 21 -24.29 -61.14 39.72
C TYR A 21 -23.78 -59.68 39.77
N VAL A 22 -22.52 -59.49 40.17
CA VAL A 22 -21.84 -58.20 40.02
C VAL A 22 -21.57 -58.06 38.53
N ALA A 23 -22.26 -57.10 37.90
CA ALA A 23 -21.94 -56.71 36.53
C ALA A 23 -20.42 -56.47 36.45
N PRO A 24 -19.72 -57.03 35.45
CA PRO A 24 -18.30 -56.78 35.31
C PRO A 24 -18.12 -55.26 35.24
N GLN A 25 -17.35 -54.71 36.18
CA GLN A 25 -16.83 -53.36 36.04
C GLN A 25 -16.27 -53.26 34.63
N PRO A 26 -16.62 -52.22 33.85
CA PRO A 26 -16.04 -52.07 32.53
C PRO A 26 -14.53 -52.16 32.70
N GLN A 27 -13.90 -53.08 31.95
CA GLN A 27 -12.46 -53.27 31.95
C GLN A 27 -11.82 -51.90 31.87
N ARG A 28 -11.03 -51.53 32.89
CA ARG A 28 -10.24 -50.30 32.90
C ARG A 28 -9.58 -50.21 31.53
N ALA A 29 -9.96 -49.21 30.74
CA ALA A 29 -9.45 -49.05 29.39
C ALA A 29 -7.92 -49.14 29.44
N VAL A 30 -7.37 -50.06 28.64
CA VAL A 30 -5.93 -50.28 28.52
C VAL A 30 -5.28 -48.92 28.21
N ALA A 31 -4.20 -48.61 28.93
CA ALA A 31 -3.48 -47.35 28.77
C ALA A 31 -3.06 -47.19 27.31
N ASN A 32 -3.40 -46.04 26.71
CA ASN A 32 -2.95 -45.69 25.37
C ASN A 32 -1.49 -45.22 25.50
N VAL A 33 -0.54 -46.14 25.30
CA VAL A 33 0.91 -45.91 25.43
C VAL A 33 1.46 -45.23 24.17
N LYS A 34 0.79 -44.19 23.68
CA LYS A 34 1.44 -43.24 22.78
C LYS A 34 2.34 -42.37 23.65
N ASP A 35 3.59 -42.18 23.23
CA ASP A 35 4.53 -41.27 23.86
C ASP A 35 3.81 -39.94 24.16
N ASP A 36 3.90 -39.50 25.42
CA ASP A 36 3.26 -38.32 26.02
C ASP A 36 1.85 -38.48 26.65
N TYR A 37 1.21 -39.67 26.66
CA TYR A 37 -0.09 -39.88 27.33
C TYR A 37 -0.10 -40.97 28.44
N GLU A 38 0.83 -40.93 29.39
CA GLU A 38 0.79 -41.83 30.56
C GLU A 38 -0.16 -41.28 31.66
N ARG A 39 -1.14 -42.10 32.06
CA ARG A 39 -2.22 -41.70 32.98
C ARG A 39 -1.76 -41.06 34.29
N TRP A 40 -0.64 -41.52 34.84
CA TRP A 40 -0.18 -41.18 36.19
C TRP A 40 0.45 -39.78 36.32
N TYR A 41 0.60 -39.02 35.22
CA TYR A 41 0.89 -37.59 35.28
C TYR A 41 -0.20 -36.70 34.68
N THR A 42 -1.24 -37.25 34.05
CA THR A 42 -2.46 -36.51 33.67
C THR A 42 -3.50 -36.47 34.80
N GLU A 43 -3.28 -37.23 35.88
CA GLU A 43 -4.17 -37.25 37.04
C GLU A 43 -3.92 -36.03 37.94
N ALA A 44 -4.96 -35.22 38.11
CA ALA A 44 -5.03 -34.06 39.01
C ALA A 44 -5.06 -34.48 40.49
N THR A 45 -4.03 -35.20 40.94
CA THR A 45 -3.90 -35.70 42.31
C THR A 45 -2.61 -35.18 42.96
N PRO A 46 -2.56 -35.06 44.29
CA PRO A 46 -1.31 -34.69 44.99
C PRO A 46 -0.15 -35.69 44.78
N SER A 47 -0.46 -36.92 44.35
CA SER A 47 0.52 -37.97 43.99
C SER A 47 1.02 -37.86 42.54
N ASN A 48 0.69 -36.78 41.82
CA ASN A 48 1.11 -36.59 40.45
C ASN A 48 2.64 -36.65 40.32
N ARG A 49 3.15 -37.49 39.42
CA ARG A 49 4.60 -37.69 39.30
C ARG A 49 5.32 -36.41 38.89
N MET A 50 4.76 -35.55 38.06
CA MET A 50 5.43 -34.30 37.67
C MET A 50 5.61 -33.38 38.87
N ALA A 51 4.56 -33.18 39.67
CA ALA A 51 4.63 -32.36 40.89
C ALA A 51 5.66 -32.91 41.89
N LEU A 52 5.66 -34.23 42.11
CA LEU A 52 6.64 -34.87 43.00
C LEU A 52 8.07 -34.83 42.45
N SER A 53 8.24 -34.99 41.14
CA SER A 53 9.55 -35.01 40.49
C SER A 53 10.23 -33.65 40.55
N VAL A 54 9.51 -32.57 40.25
CA VAL A 54 10.01 -31.19 40.35
C VAL A 54 10.48 -30.89 41.78
N ARG A 55 9.72 -31.36 42.79
CA ARG A 55 10.03 -31.13 44.21
C ARG A 55 11.01 -32.12 44.83
N SER A 56 11.40 -33.17 44.11
CA SER A 56 12.23 -34.25 44.66
C SER A 56 13.70 -33.85 44.89
N GLY A 57 14.18 -32.82 44.18
CA GLY A 57 15.60 -32.46 44.12
C GLY A 57 16.48 -33.46 43.35
N ILE A 58 15.90 -34.55 42.82
CA ILE A 58 16.64 -35.55 42.05
C ILE A 58 16.77 -35.05 40.61
N HIS A 59 17.98 -34.64 40.20
CA HIS A 59 18.20 -33.99 38.90
C HIS A 59 17.63 -34.75 37.69
N SER A 60 17.69 -36.09 37.68
CA SER A 60 17.11 -36.87 36.58
C SER A 60 15.59 -36.81 36.52
N GLU A 61 14.91 -36.79 37.68
CA GLU A 61 13.46 -36.69 37.74
C GLU A 61 12.99 -35.25 37.49
N VAL A 62 13.72 -34.25 37.99
CA VAL A 62 13.46 -32.83 37.68
C VAL A 62 13.58 -32.59 36.17
N ALA A 63 14.67 -33.03 35.55
CA ALA A 63 14.87 -32.92 34.10
C ALA A 63 13.75 -33.62 33.31
N TRP A 64 13.35 -34.82 33.77
CA TRP A 64 12.25 -35.56 33.17
C TRP A 64 10.96 -34.75 33.23
N ALA A 65 10.61 -34.19 34.40
CA ALA A 65 9.36 -33.47 34.60
C ALA A 65 9.30 -32.15 33.82
N LEU A 66 10.37 -31.34 33.85
CA LEU A 66 10.40 -30.06 33.14
C LEU A 66 10.27 -30.24 31.62
N ASP A 67 10.94 -31.22 31.01
CA ASP A 67 10.79 -31.55 29.58
C ASP A 67 9.32 -31.87 29.21
N ARG A 68 8.56 -32.52 30.10
CA ARG A 68 7.14 -32.81 29.85
C ARG A 68 6.26 -31.58 30.06
N LEU A 69 6.50 -30.83 31.13
CA LEU A 69 5.74 -29.62 31.44
C LEU A 69 5.85 -28.58 30.32
N VAL A 70 7.05 -28.39 29.74
CA VAL A 70 7.24 -27.51 28.58
C VAL A 70 6.37 -27.94 27.40
N ARG A 71 6.31 -29.25 27.09
CA ARG A 71 5.47 -29.78 26.00
C ARG A 71 3.97 -29.64 26.28
N LEU A 72 3.58 -29.90 27.53
CA LEU A 72 2.19 -29.82 27.96
C LEU A 72 1.67 -28.39 28.01
N GLY A 73 2.54 -27.38 28.17
CA GLY A 73 2.15 -25.97 28.14
C GLY A 73 1.52 -25.51 26.82
N GLY A 74 1.76 -26.22 25.72
CA GLY A 74 1.10 -25.97 24.43
C GLY A 74 -0.26 -26.66 24.26
N ASN A 75 -0.70 -27.47 25.24
CA ASN A 75 -1.97 -28.18 25.18
C ASN A 75 -3.06 -27.40 25.93
N GLU A 76 -4.08 -26.93 25.20
CA GLU A 76 -5.21 -26.16 25.76
C GLU A 76 -6.01 -26.92 26.84
N GLN A 77 -5.90 -28.26 26.89
CA GLN A 77 -6.58 -29.08 27.90
C GLN A 77 -5.79 -29.19 29.21
N PHE A 78 -4.52 -28.80 29.23
CA PHE A 78 -3.67 -28.88 30.41
C PHE A 78 -3.76 -27.59 31.23
N SER A 79 -4.25 -27.68 32.46
CA SER A 79 -4.30 -26.55 33.40
C SER A 79 -3.41 -26.81 34.61
N TYR A 80 -2.42 -25.94 34.81
CA TYR A 80 -1.46 -26.03 35.93
C TYR A 80 -2.14 -25.97 37.30
N LYS A 81 -3.26 -25.23 37.41
CA LYS A 81 -4.08 -25.12 38.63
C LYS A 81 -4.66 -26.45 39.11
N SER A 82 -4.80 -27.42 38.20
CA SER A 82 -5.35 -28.73 38.53
C SER A 82 -4.37 -29.61 39.32
N TYR A 83 -3.10 -29.20 39.46
CA TYR A 83 -2.04 -30.00 40.06
C TYR A 83 -1.46 -29.28 41.30
N PRO A 84 -1.95 -29.61 42.51
CA PRO A 84 -1.50 -28.96 43.74
C PRO A 84 0.01 -29.10 43.94
N GLY A 85 0.69 -28.01 44.30
CA GLY A 85 2.14 -28.02 44.57
C GLY A 85 3.04 -28.00 43.33
N LEU A 86 2.48 -28.08 42.12
CA LEU A 86 3.26 -28.04 40.88
C LEU A 86 3.87 -26.65 40.66
N ILE A 87 3.05 -25.60 40.78
CA ILE A 87 3.49 -24.22 40.60
C ILE A 87 4.54 -23.84 41.65
N ASP A 88 4.33 -24.22 42.92
CA ASP A 88 5.31 -23.98 43.99
C ASP A 88 6.70 -24.52 43.62
N GLY A 89 6.79 -25.76 43.13
CA GLY A 89 8.06 -26.38 42.76
C GLY A 89 8.74 -25.73 41.55
N LEU A 90 7.99 -25.02 40.69
CA LEU A 90 8.57 -24.29 39.57
C LEU A 90 9.36 -23.05 40.01
N PHE A 91 9.14 -22.52 41.22
CA PHE A 91 9.88 -21.37 41.75
C PHE A 91 11.28 -21.73 42.28
N ASP A 92 11.50 -22.96 42.74
CA ASP A 92 12.72 -23.36 43.46
C ASP A 92 14.03 -23.06 42.68
N TRP A 93 14.11 -23.50 41.43
CA TRP A 93 15.32 -23.31 40.61
C TRP A 93 15.52 -21.88 40.12
N PRO A 94 14.48 -21.16 39.62
CA PRO A 94 14.60 -19.73 39.33
C PRO A 94 15.03 -18.90 40.53
N GLU A 95 14.45 -19.14 41.71
CA GLU A 95 14.81 -18.41 42.94
C GLU A 95 16.25 -18.67 43.36
N TRP A 96 16.70 -19.93 43.30
CA TRP A 96 18.10 -20.27 43.49
C TRP A 96 18.99 -19.50 42.51
N TYR A 97 18.63 -19.46 41.22
CA TYR A 97 19.45 -18.82 40.20
C TYR A 97 19.61 -17.31 40.45
N VAL A 98 18.50 -16.59 40.69
CA VAL A 98 18.53 -15.13 40.88
C VAL A 98 19.10 -14.68 42.22
N THR A 99 19.27 -15.58 43.20
CA THR A 99 19.82 -15.24 44.52
C THR A 99 21.26 -15.74 44.73
N GLN A 100 21.58 -16.93 44.21
CA GLN A 100 22.83 -17.64 44.47
C GLN A 100 23.51 -18.13 43.19
N GLY A 101 22.78 -18.73 42.26
CA GLY A 101 23.34 -19.39 41.07
C GLY A 101 24.14 -18.43 40.19
N TYR A 102 23.61 -17.23 39.92
CA TYR A 102 24.30 -16.24 39.07
C TYR A 102 25.68 -15.82 39.61
N LYS A 103 25.92 -15.95 40.92
CA LYS A 103 27.20 -15.59 41.57
C LYS A 103 28.29 -16.63 41.31
N GLN A 104 27.91 -17.84 40.92
CA GLN A 104 28.86 -18.92 40.64
C GLN A 104 29.49 -18.78 39.24
N LEU A 105 28.94 -17.91 38.39
CA LEU A 105 29.48 -17.55 37.09
C LEU A 105 30.51 -16.42 37.23
N ASP A 106 31.74 -16.80 37.60
CA ASP A 106 32.91 -15.92 37.68
C ASP A 106 33.81 -16.03 36.43
N GLU A 107 34.81 -15.15 36.31
CA GLU A 107 35.76 -15.14 35.19
C GLU A 107 36.48 -16.48 34.98
N LYS A 108 36.64 -17.29 36.05
CA LYS A 108 37.28 -18.61 35.95
C LYS A 108 36.35 -19.63 35.29
N THR A 109 35.06 -19.60 35.59
CA THR A 109 34.06 -20.43 34.91
C THR A 109 33.90 -20.07 33.44
N GLN A 110 34.13 -18.81 33.05
CA GLN A 110 34.13 -18.42 31.63
C GLN A 110 35.31 -19.02 30.85
N LEU A 111 36.45 -19.24 31.50
CA LEU A 111 37.64 -19.80 30.84
C LEU A 111 37.60 -21.34 30.72
N PHE A 112 37.08 -22.04 31.74
CA PHE A 112 37.10 -23.51 31.81
C PHE A 112 35.73 -24.18 31.63
N GLY A 113 34.68 -23.39 31.52
CA GLY A 113 33.30 -23.84 31.53
C GLY A 113 32.78 -24.12 32.94
N PRO A 114 31.46 -23.95 33.18
CA PRO A 114 30.84 -24.30 34.45
C PRO A 114 30.80 -25.82 34.69
N SER A 115 30.58 -26.23 35.95
CA SER A 115 30.44 -27.65 36.30
C SER A 115 29.20 -28.26 35.64
N LYS A 116 29.23 -29.58 35.36
CA LYS A 116 28.06 -30.29 34.79
C LYS A 116 26.81 -30.16 35.66
N GLU A 117 27.02 -30.12 36.97
CA GLU A 117 25.95 -29.94 37.94
C GLU A 117 25.31 -28.55 37.81
N PHE A 118 26.14 -27.50 37.77
CA PHE A 118 25.67 -26.13 37.56
C PHE A 118 24.90 -26.00 36.24
N VAL A 119 25.41 -26.58 35.15
CA VAL A 119 24.73 -26.53 33.84
C VAL A 119 23.34 -27.15 33.93
N ALA A 120 23.18 -28.27 34.64
CA ALA A 120 21.88 -28.89 34.84
C ALA A 120 20.94 -28.00 35.67
N GLN A 121 21.42 -27.43 36.78
CA GLN A 121 20.64 -26.55 37.65
C GLN A 121 20.23 -25.25 36.95
N HIS A 122 21.15 -24.64 36.19
CA HIS A 122 20.88 -23.47 35.36
C HIS A 122 19.81 -23.79 34.30
N ARG A 123 19.92 -24.94 33.63
CA ARG A 123 18.88 -25.40 32.69
C ARG A 123 17.53 -25.57 33.37
N PHE A 124 17.48 -26.13 34.59
CA PHE A 124 16.23 -26.26 35.33
C PHE A 124 15.62 -24.89 35.65
N ALA A 125 16.43 -23.90 36.01
CA ALA A 125 15.96 -22.54 36.24
C ALA A 125 15.35 -21.93 34.96
N LEU A 126 16.00 -22.10 33.81
CA LEU A 126 15.51 -21.58 32.52
C LEU A 126 14.22 -22.27 32.07
N GLU A 127 14.16 -23.60 32.14
CA GLU A 127 12.95 -24.36 31.77
C GLU A 127 11.78 -24.03 32.71
N SER A 128 12.03 -23.89 34.02
CA SER A 128 11.02 -23.43 34.97
C SER A 128 10.53 -22.01 34.65
N LEU A 129 11.44 -21.07 34.36
CA LEU A 129 11.07 -19.71 33.97
C LEU A 129 10.24 -19.67 32.69
N LEU A 130 10.58 -20.49 31.68
CA LEU A 130 9.81 -20.64 30.46
C LEU A 130 8.39 -21.15 30.75
N ILE A 131 8.26 -22.16 31.61
CA ILE A 131 6.94 -22.69 32.02
C ILE A 131 6.14 -21.61 32.75
N LEU A 132 6.74 -20.92 33.73
CA LEU A 132 6.10 -19.82 34.46
C LEU A 132 5.66 -18.69 33.52
N ARG A 133 6.47 -18.35 32.52
CA ARG A 133 6.14 -17.40 31.47
C ARG A 133 4.94 -17.85 30.64
N ASN A 134 4.85 -19.13 30.29
CA ASN A 134 3.68 -19.64 29.57
C ASN A 134 2.42 -19.66 30.45
N ILE A 135 2.55 -19.97 31.75
CA ILE A 135 1.46 -19.86 32.73
C ILE A 135 0.97 -18.42 32.81
N SER A 136 1.86 -17.43 32.80
CA SER A 136 1.49 -16.02 32.93
C SER A 136 0.63 -15.50 31.77
N LEU A 137 0.73 -16.14 30.60
CA LEU A 137 -0.10 -15.84 29.42
C LEU A 137 -1.47 -16.52 29.45
N GLN A 138 -1.59 -17.69 30.06
CA GLN A 138 -2.84 -18.47 30.11
C GLN A 138 -3.67 -18.19 31.38
N ASP A 139 -3.01 -18.08 32.53
CA ASP A 139 -3.59 -18.07 33.88
C ASP A 139 -2.96 -16.97 34.76
N GLN A 140 -2.87 -15.74 34.23
CA GLN A 140 -2.22 -14.58 34.87
C GLN A 140 -2.56 -14.40 36.36
N ALA A 141 -3.83 -14.57 36.75
CA ALA A 141 -4.30 -14.35 38.11
C ALA A 141 -3.64 -15.29 39.14
N GLU A 142 -3.28 -16.52 38.73
CA GLU A 142 -2.64 -17.49 39.60
C GLU A 142 -1.27 -16.98 40.04
N LEU A 143 -0.42 -16.60 39.07
CA LEU A 143 0.90 -16.06 39.34
C LEU A 143 0.85 -14.70 40.03
N ALA A 144 -0.11 -13.84 39.69
CA ALA A 144 -0.30 -12.56 40.37
C ALA A 144 -0.54 -12.71 41.89
N SER A 145 -1.26 -13.76 42.28
CA SER A 145 -1.60 -14.04 43.68
C SER A 145 -0.52 -14.83 44.44
N HIS A 146 0.42 -15.44 43.73
CA HIS A 146 1.41 -16.33 44.31
C HIS A 146 2.51 -15.56 45.06
N SER A 147 2.79 -15.95 46.31
CA SER A 147 3.67 -15.19 47.23
C SER A 147 5.12 -15.06 46.73
N HIS A 148 5.58 -16.00 45.91
CA HIS A 148 6.94 -16.03 45.37
C HIS A 148 7.14 -15.14 44.12
N THR A 149 6.07 -14.82 43.39
CA THR A 149 6.16 -14.18 42.07
C THR A 149 6.88 -12.83 42.12
N LEU A 150 6.39 -11.89 42.94
CA LEU A 150 6.99 -10.56 42.99
C LEU A 150 8.44 -10.60 43.50
N SER A 151 8.74 -11.48 44.47
CA SER A 151 10.09 -11.69 44.98
C SER A 151 11.04 -12.19 43.90
N LEU A 152 10.64 -13.21 43.13
CA LEU A 152 11.42 -13.74 42.02
C LEU A 152 11.71 -12.66 40.97
N LEU A 153 10.69 -11.90 40.57
CA LEU A 153 10.81 -10.85 39.56
C LEU A 153 11.76 -9.73 40.01
N LEU A 154 11.57 -9.22 41.24
CA LEU A 154 12.42 -8.16 41.79
C LEU A 154 13.86 -8.61 41.98
N ASN A 155 14.08 -9.82 42.52
CA ASN A 155 15.43 -10.37 42.66
C ASN A 155 16.10 -10.56 41.29
N GLY A 156 15.36 -11.07 40.30
CA GLY A 156 15.82 -11.21 38.92
C GLY A 156 16.29 -9.89 38.32
N LEU A 157 15.41 -8.87 38.34
CA LEU A 157 15.69 -7.56 37.75
C LEU A 157 16.84 -6.81 38.45
N ASN A 158 17.01 -6.99 39.77
CA ASN A 158 18.06 -6.30 40.52
C ASN A 158 19.40 -7.04 40.51
N ASN A 159 19.40 -8.38 40.57
CA ASN A 159 20.62 -9.16 40.77
C ASN A 159 21.27 -9.60 39.46
N LEU A 160 20.49 -9.91 38.42
CA LEU A 160 21.03 -10.40 37.16
C LEU A 160 21.61 -9.24 36.34
N ASP A 161 22.87 -9.38 35.94
CA ASP A 161 23.54 -8.41 35.10
C ASP A 161 23.14 -8.60 33.64
N PHE A 162 22.42 -7.63 33.07
CA PHE A 162 21.95 -7.64 31.68
C PHE A 162 23.08 -7.53 30.65
N THR A 163 24.30 -7.21 31.06
CA THR A 163 25.48 -7.19 30.17
C THR A 163 26.12 -8.56 29.99
N LYS A 164 25.80 -9.52 30.87
CA LYS A 164 26.29 -10.89 30.80
C LYS A 164 25.36 -11.75 29.96
N ASP A 165 25.91 -12.40 28.94
CA ASP A 165 25.15 -13.24 28.01
C ASP A 165 24.44 -14.40 28.73
N GLU A 166 25.06 -14.95 29.78
CA GLU A 166 24.51 -16.06 30.56
C GLU A 166 23.20 -15.71 31.28
N ASN A 167 22.94 -14.42 31.52
CA ASN A 167 21.74 -13.95 32.20
C ASN A 167 20.60 -13.57 31.24
N GLN A 168 20.87 -13.46 29.94
CA GLN A 168 19.94 -12.82 29.00
C GLN A 168 18.62 -13.60 28.87
N GLU A 169 18.68 -14.92 28.77
CA GLU A 169 17.49 -15.78 28.65
C GLU A 169 16.62 -15.72 29.91
N ALA A 170 17.25 -15.83 31.09
CA ALA A 170 16.56 -15.70 32.36
C ALA A 170 15.90 -14.32 32.52
N LEU A 171 16.63 -13.25 32.18
CA LEU A 171 16.09 -11.89 32.22
C LEU A 171 14.92 -11.69 31.26
N LEU A 172 14.98 -12.24 30.04
CA LEU A 172 13.88 -12.16 29.08
C LEU A 172 12.61 -12.82 29.63
N HIS A 173 12.72 -14.03 30.18
CA HIS A 173 11.56 -14.68 30.80
C HIS A 173 11.01 -13.91 32.00
N ILE A 174 11.89 -13.35 32.84
CA ILE A 174 11.50 -12.55 34.00
C ILE A 174 10.76 -11.28 33.56
N ILE A 175 11.27 -10.58 32.54
CA ILE A 175 10.63 -9.37 31.99
C ILE A 175 9.29 -9.72 31.33
N ASP A 176 9.19 -10.81 30.59
CA ASP A 176 7.94 -11.27 29.98
C ASP A 176 6.87 -11.61 31.04
N ILE A 177 7.25 -12.35 32.08
CA ILE A 177 6.35 -12.66 33.21
C ILE A 177 5.90 -11.34 33.84
N PHE A 178 6.83 -10.43 34.13
CA PHE A 178 6.50 -9.13 34.70
C PHE A 178 5.55 -8.33 33.79
N GLN A 179 5.81 -8.27 32.48
CA GLN A 179 4.99 -7.54 31.52
C GLN A 179 3.53 -8.02 31.54
N SER A 180 3.31 -9.33 31.63
CA SER A 180 1.96 -9.89 31.75
C SER A 180 1.23 -9.41 33.02
N LEU A 181 1.96 -9.16 34.11
CA LEU A 181 1.43 -8.74 35.41
C LEU A 181 1.39 -7.22 35.60
N ALA A 182 2.15 -6.47 34.80
CA ALA A 182 2.48 -5.06 35.01
C ALA A 182 1.27 -4.14 35.17
N HIS A 183 0.21 -4.36 34.38
CA HIS A 183 -1.01 -3.55 34.39
C HIS A 183 -1.79 -3.62 35.71
N SER A 184 -1.56 -4.65 36.52
CA SER A 184 -2.21 -4.83 37.82
C SER A 184 -1.37 -4.33 39.00
N LEU A 185 -0.12 -3.90 38.74
CA LEU A 185 0.83 -3.55 39.79
C LEU A 185 0.75 -2.06 40.13
N TYR A 186 0.43 -1.78 41.38
CA TYR A 186 0.51 -0.44 41.96
C TYR A 186 1.80 -0.28 42.78
N ILE A 187 2.57 0.77 42.50
CA ILE A 187 3.83 1.08 43.19
C ILE A 187 3.65 2.40 43.94
N ASN A 188 3.50 2.31 45.26
CA ASN A 188 3.36 3.49 46.12
C ASN A 188 4.67 4.28 46.26
N GLU A 189 4.58 5.53 46.69
CA GLU A 189 5.73 6.43 46.87
C GLU A 189 6.69 5.99 48.01
N GLY A 190 6.20 5.18 48.95
CA GLY A 190 6.98 4.65 50.06
C GLY A 190 7.75 3.37 49.75
N VAL A 191 7.63 2.80 48.54
CA VAL A 191 8.35 1.58 48.16
C VAL A 191 9.83 1.92 47.95
N PRO A 192 10.77 1.28 48.68
CA PRO A 192 12.19 1.47 48.44
C PRO A 192 12.59 1.11 47.00
N ASP A 193 13.61 1.77 46.45
CA ASP A 193 14.05 1.54 45.06
C ASP A 193 14.31 0.06 44.73
N ILE A 194 14.83 -0.71 45.68
CA ILE A 194 15.09 -2.16 45.49
C ILE A 194 13.82 -2.98 45.26
N SER A 195 12.69 -2.50 45.77
CA SER A 195 11.37 -3.10 45.61
C SER A 195 10.56 -2.46 44.47
N ASN A 196 11.15 -1.52 43.73
CA ASN A 196 10.53 -0.86 42.60
C ASN A 196 11.08 -1.43 41.27
N PRO A 197 10.28 -2.19 40.49
CA PRO A 197 10.73 -2.79 39.24
C PRO A 197 11.01 -1.76 38.13
N ILE A 198 10.49 -0.53 38.24
CA ILE A 198 10.71 0.53 37.25
C ILE A 198 12.18 0.94 37.19
N VAL A 199 12.88 0.96 38.33
CA VAL A 199 14.28 1.41 38.42
C VAL A 199 15.23 0.53 37.58
N PRO A 200 15.29 -0.80 37.78
CA PRO A 200 16.14 -1.66 36.95
C PRO A 200 15.70 -1.69 35.48
N LEU A 201 14.39 -1.62 35.19
CA LEU A 201 13.90 -1.58 33.81
C LEU A 201 14.35 -0.29 33.08
N LYS A 202 14.28 0.88 33.73
CA LYS A 202 14.84 2.14 33.19
C LYS A 202 16.32 2.00 32.86
N LYS A 203 17.10 1.40 33.76
CA LYS A 203 18.53 1.13 33.54
C LYS A 203 18.76 0.21 32.34
N ILE A 204 17.96 -0.84 32.18
CA ILE A 204 18.05 -1.80 31.07
C ILE A 204 17.82 -1.10 29.72
N VAL A 205 16.70 -0.37 29.55
CA VAL A 205 16.39 0.27 28.25
C VAL A 205 17.43 1.31 27.84
N SER A 206 18.06 1.98 28.81
CA SER A 206 19.04 3.03 28.55
C SER A 206 20.44 2.51 28.24
N LYS A 207 20.85 1.38 28.86
CA LYS A 207 22.24 0.88 28.82
C LYS A 207 22.44 -0.46 28.10
N SER A 208 21.40 -1.26 27.93
CA SER A 208 21.52 -2.55 27.26
C SER A 208 21.79 -2.38 25.76
N THR A 209 22.63 -3.27 25.22
CA THR A 209 22.88 -3.41 23.78
C THR A 209 22.10 -4.57 23.15
N ASN A 210 21.42 -5.38 23.97
CA ASN A 210 20.61 -6.50 23.48
C ASN A 210 19.22 -6.01 23.06
N ARG A 211 18.95 -6.08 21.75
CA ARG A 211 17.68 -5.65 21.14
C ARG A 211 16.45 -6.28 21.78
N SER A 212 16.46 -7.60 22.01
CA SER A 212 15.30 -8.32 22.54
C SER A 212 14.98 -7.90 23.97
N ILE A 213 16.00 -7.72 24.81
CA ILE A 213 15.84 -7.26 26.20
C ILE A 213 15.33 -5.82 26.22
N VAL A 214 15.82 -4.95 25.34
CA VAL A 214 15.36 -3.56 25.24
C VAL A 214 13.87 -3.50 24.87
N ILE A 215 13.44 -4.29 23.89
CA ILE A 215 12.03 -4.39 23.46
C ILE A 215 11.15 -4.86 24.62
N ALA A 216 11.51 -5.98 25.26
CA ALA A 216 10.76 -6.53 26.38
C ALA A 216 10.68 -5.53 27.55
N ALA A 217 11.79 -4.86 27.87
CA ALA A 217 11.84 -3.89 28.96
C ALA A 217 11.00 -2.63 28.67
N PHE A 218 10.94 -2.15 27.42
CA PHE A 218 10.00 -1.08 27.05
C PHE A 218 8.54 -1.52 27.20
N GLY A 219 8.19 -2.72 26.75
CA GLY A 219 6.83 -3.26 26.93
C GLY A 219 6.43 -3.37 28.40
N ALA A 220 7.33 -3.89 29.24
CA ALA A 220 7.17 -3.97 30.68
C ALA A 220 7.01 -2.59 31.35
N LEU A 221 7.86 -1.62 31.00
CA LEU A 221 7.78 -0.25 31.52
C LEU A 221 6.48 0.43 31.13
N THR A 222 6.09 0.29 29.86
CA THR A 222 4.85 0.84 29.29
C THR A 222 3.64 0.28 30.05
N GLY A 223 3.59 -1.05 30.27
CA GLY A 223 2.48 -1.70 30.96
C GLY A 223 2.35 -1.33 32.45
N VAL A 224 3.45 -1.08 33.17
CA VAL A 224 3.36 -0.64 34.58
C VAL A 224 3.03 0.86 34.68
N LEU A 225 3.55 1.68 33.76
CA LEU A 225 3.29 3.12 33.73
C LEU A 225 1.91 3.48 33.18
N SER A 226 1.27 2.59 32.42
CA SER A 226 -0.13 2.79 31.98
C SER A 226 -1.13 2.76 33.13
N HIS A 227 -0.75 2.21 34.30
CA HIS A 227 -1.64 2.19 35.46
C HIS A 227 -1.82 3.61 36.04
N PRO A 228 -3.05 4.16 36.13
CA PRO A 228 -3.28 5.56 36.52
C PRO A 228 -2.71 5.95 37.89
N SER A 229 -2.62 5.00 38.82
CA SER A 229 -2.06 5.24 40.15
C SER A 229 -0.53 5.33 40.18
N ASN A 230 0.16 5.00 39.09
CA ASN A 230 1.63 5.03 39.01
C ASN A 230 2.16 6.35 38.42
N THR A 231 1.33 7.40 38.38
CA THR A 231 1.69 8.70 37.80
C THR A 231 2.89 9.37 38.47
N LEU A 232 3.14 9.09 39.74
CA LEU A 232 4.30 9.59 40.49
C LEU A 232 5.66 9.13 39.92
N HIS A 233 5.69 8.07 39.09
CA HIS A 233 6.91 7.53 38.50
C HIS A 233 7.30 8.20 37.17
N PHE A 234 6.45 9.10 36.65
CA PHE A 234 6.76 9.98 35.53
C PHE A 234 7.70 11.09 35.97
N ALA A 235 8.93 11.07 35.48
CA ALA A 235 9.87 12.16 35.65
C ALA A 235 9.81 13.12 34.45
N ARG A 236 9.96 14.43 34.70
CA ARG A 236 10.06 15.47 33.65
C ARG A 236 11.17 15.17 32.64
N THR A 237 12.24 14.51 33.10
CA THR A 237 13.29 13.91 32.26
C THR A 237 13.58 12.51 32.80
N SER A 238 13.58 11.50 31.94
CA SER A 238 13.91 10.13 32.35
C SER A 238 14.90 9.51 31.37
N GLU A 239 15.78 8.64 31.90
CA GLU A 239 16.72 7.88 31.07
C GLU A 239 15.98 7.01 30.03
N SER A 240 14.78 6.52 30.39
CA SER A 240 13.92 5.74 29.49
C SER A 240 13.33 6.58 28.34
N LEU A 241 12.94 7.83 28.61
CA LEU A 241 12.44 8.75 27.59
C LEU A 241 13.54 9.09 26.58
N ASN A 242 14.74 9.39 27.08
CA ASN A 242 15.91 9.65 26.23
C ASN A 242 16.29 8.42 25.39
N ALA A 243 16.17 7.21 25.95
CA ALA A 243 16.39 5.98 25.21
C ALA A 243 15.36 5.78 24.09
N ALA A 244 14.07 6.01 24.35
CA ALA A 244 13.02 5.92 23.34
C ALA A 244 13.25 6.92 22.20
N ILE A 245 13.62 8.17 22.52
CA ILE A 245 13.98 9.20 21.52
C ILE A 245 15.18 8.76 20.67
N ARG A 246 16.20 8.12 21.27
CA ARG A 246 17.40 7.64 20.56
C ARG A 246 17.06 6.56 19.52
N TYR A 247 16.13 5.67 19.83
CA TYR A 247 15.75 4.57 18.94
C TYR A 247 14.69 4.95 17.89
N LEU A 248 13.94 6.04 18.12
CA LEU A 248 12.85 6.49 17.26
C LEU A 248 13.21 6.61 15.75
N PRO A 249 14.42 7.07 15.33
CA PRO A 249 14.77 7.18 13.92
C PRO A 249 14.98 5.85 13.18
N LEU A 250 14.95 4.71 13.86
CA LEU A 250 15.24 3.39 13.29
C LEU A 250 14.03 2.77 12.58
N PHE A 251 13.42 3.47 11.62
CA PHE A 251 12.14 3.11 10.99
C PHE A 251 12.09 1.70 10.38
N MET A 252 13.25 1.18 9.95
CA MET A 252 13.36 -0.19 9.42
C MET A 252 13.12 -1.27 10.48
N ASP A 253 13.35 -0.96 11.76
CA ASP A 253 13.17 -1.87 12.88
C ASP A 253 11.85 -1.57 13.62
N ARG A 254 10.73 -1.87 12.96
CA ARG A 254 9.39 -1.61 13.50
C ARG A 254 9.17 -2.20 14.88
N ALA A 255 9.63 -3.44 15.11
CA ALA A 255 9.47 -4.12 16.39
C ALA A 255 10.25 -3.46 17.55
N LEU A 256 11.25 -2.62 17.28
CA LEU A 256 11.89 -1.76 18.30
C LEU A 256 11.19 -0.39 18.40
N VAL A 257 10.82 0.20 17.27
CA VAL A 257 10.23 1.55 17.22
C VAL A 257 8.84 1.58 17.83
N GLU A 258 8.00 0.56 17.63
CA GLU A 258 6.64 0.49 18.16
C GLU A 258 6.61 0.58 19.70
N PRO A 259 7.33 -0.26 20.48
CA PRO A 259 7.43 -0.10 21.93
C PRO A 259 7.98 1.26 22.37
N CYS A 260 8.91 1.85 21.59
CA CYS A 260 9.43 3.19 21.89
C CYS A 260 8.36 4.26 21.72
N LEU A 261 7.53 4.16 20.68
CA LEU A 261 6.40 5.07 20.43
C LEU A 261 5.34 4.92 21.51
N GLU A 262 4.99 3.70 21.91
CA GLU A 262 4.04 3.47 23.00
C GLU A 262 4.55 4.07 24.32
N HIS A 263 5.83 3.86 24.63
CA HIS A 263 6.47 4.45 25.80
C HIS A 263 6.45 5.98 25.74
N LEU A 264 6.78 6.58 24.59
CA LEU A 264 6.69 8.03 24.38
C LEU A 264 5.26 8.54 24.56
N TYR A 265 4.28 7.83 24.00
CA TYR A 265 2.88 8.20 24.09
C TYR A 265 2.39 8.21 25.54
N ILE A 266 2.65 7.15 26.32
CA ILE A 266 2.26 7.11 27.74
C ILE A 266 2.91 8.26 28.52
N HIS A 267 4.17 8.58 28.23
CA HIS A 267 4.84 9.72 28.84
C HIS A 267 4.18 11.05 28.46
N PHE A 268 3.83 11.29 27.20
CA PHE A 268 3.25 12.56 26.79
C PHE A 268 1.75 12.67 27.05
N ALA A 269 1.04 11.56 27.20
CA ALA A 269 -0.36 11.55 27.61
C ALA A 269 -0.56 12.20 28.99
N HIS A 270 0.47 12.22 29.84
CA HIS A 270 0.46 12.96 31.09
C HIS A 270 0.79 14.46 30.86
N PRO A 271 -0.08 15.41 31.27
CA PRO A 271 0.09 16.83 30.95
C PRO A 271 1.39 17.46 31.49
N GLY A 272 1.83 17.06 32.69
CA GLY A 272 3.03 17.63 33.32
C GLY A 272 4.32 17.30 32.55
N THR A 273 4.42 16.09 32.00
CA THR A 273 5.54 15.63 31.19
C THR A 273 5.48 16.20 29.78
N ALA A 274 4.29 16.32 29.16
CA ALA A 274 4.15 17.01 27.88
C ALA A 274 4.59 18.48 27.96
N ARG A 275 4.14 19.22 28.97
CA ARG A 275 4.55 20.62 29.20
C ARG A 275 6.06 20.73 29.42
N ALA A 276 6.62 19.87 30.27
CA ALA A 276 8.06 19.83 30.49
C ALA A 276 8.84 19.52 29.19
N PHE A 277 8.31 18.66 28.32
CA PHE A 277 8.95 18.31 27.07
C PHE A 277 8.95 19.46 26.06
N LEU A 278 8.01 20.41 26.13
CA LEU A 278 8.04 21.60 25.28
C LEU A 278 9.29 22.48 25.49
N LEU A 279 9.90 22.38 26.66
CA LEU A 279 11.15 23.08 26.99
C LEU A 279 12.40 22.29 26.58
N ASN A 280 12.25 21.02 26.21
CA ASN A 280 13.36 20.12 25.87
C ASN A 280 14.03 20.55 24.54
N PRO A 281 15.37 20.65 24.49
CA PRO A 281 16.08 21.02 23.26
C PRO A 281 15.86 20.06 22.09
N GLU A 282 15.52 18.79 22.35
CA GLU A 282 15.27 17.77 21.33
C GLU A 282 13.86 17.84 20.72
N LEU A 283 12.95 18.67 21.24
CA LEU A 283 11.57 18.79 20.74
C LEU A 283 11.50 18.98 19.20
N PRO A 284 12.26 19.89 18.56
CA PRO A 284 12.20 20.07 17.12
C PRO A 284 12.68 18.84 16.34
N SER A 285 13.71 18.15 16.86
CA SER A 285 14.24 16.92 16.27
C SER A 285 13.23 15.79 16.36
N VAL A 286 12.63 15.59 17.54
CA VAL A 286 11.61 14.56 17.78
C VAL A 286 10.37 14.79 16.91
N LEU A 287 9.85 16.02 16.84
CA LEU A 287 8.72 16.34 15.96
C LEU A 287 9.04 16.06 14.49
N ARG A 288 10.25 16.41 14.03
CA ARG A 288 10.69 16.11 12.65
C ARG A 288 10.75 14.61 12.39
N VAL A 289 11.28 13.83 13.33
CA VAL A 289 11.36 12.36 13.20
C VAL A 289 9.96 11.74 13.20
N LEU A 290 9.05 12.18 14.08
CA LEU A 290 7.66 11.70 14.11
C LEU A 290 6.93 12.01 12.79
N CYS A 291 7.06 13.23 12.27
CA CYS A 291 6.48 13.58 10.96
C CYS A 291 7.11 12.74 9.83
N SER A 292 8.43 12.52 9.87
CA SER A 292 9.13 11.69 8.89
C SER A 292 8.65 10.24 8.92
N LEU A 293 8.37 9.70 10.12
CA LEU A 293 7.82 8.35 10.29
C LEU A 293 6.43 8.23 9.65
N VAL A 294 5.54 9.19 9.90
CA VAL A 294 4.20 9.22 9.29
C VAL A 294 4.30 9.26 7.76
N LEU A 295 5.15 10.13 7.22
CA LEU A 295 5.38 10.23 5.77
C LEU A 295 6.02 8.97 5.18
N ALA A 296 6.96 8.34 5.90
CA ALA A 296 7.60 7.11 5.45
C ALA A 296 6.60 5.95 5.36
N GLU A 297 5.72 5.80 6.35
CA GLU A 297 4.66 4.79 6.36
C GLU A 297 3.60 5.06 5.28
N GLN A 298 3.29 6.34 5.01
CA GLN A 298 2.33 6.76 3.97
C GLN A 298 2.70 6.28 2.56
N HIS A 299 3.99 6.19 2.22
CA HIS A 299 4.40 5.68 0.91
C HIS A 299 3.91 4.26 0.62
N SER A 300 3.64 3.46 1.67
CA SER A 300 3.09 2.11 1.53
C SER A 300 1.56 2.06 1.49
N THR A 301 0.87 3.15 1.82
CA THR A 301 -0.59 3.24 1.89
C THR A 301 -1.21 4.09 0.77
N GLU A 302 -0.40 4.69 -0.10
CA GLU A 302 -0.84 5.47 -1.25
C GLU A 302 -0.85 4.67 -2.57
N GLU A 303 -1.87 4.91 -3.39
CA GLU A 303 -1.95 4.44 -4.77
C GLU A 303 -1.70 5.60 -5.73
N LYS A 304 -0.92 5.36 -6.80
CA LYS A 304 -0.77 6.30 -7.92
C LYS A 304 -1.92 6.11 -8.90
N VAL A 305 -2.84 7.06 -8.93
CA VAL A 305 -3.97 7.09 -9.87
C VAL A 305 -3.57 7.85 -11.12
N THR A 306 -3.72 7.22 -12.29
CA THR A 306 -3.55 7.84 -13.61
C THR A 306 -4.90 7.96 -14.29
N LEU A 307 -5.41 9.18 -14.43
CA LEU A 307 -6.64 9.47 -15.15
C LEU A 307 -6.29 9.94 -16.57
N ASP A 308 -6.78 9.21 -17.58
CA ASP A 308 -6.71 9.65 -18.97
C ASP A 308 -7.86 10.62 -19.27
N ILE A 309 -7.51 11.89 -19.48
CA ILE A 309 -8.46 12.95 -19.87
C ILE A 309 -8.24 13.34 -21.34
N THR A 310 -7.63 12.48 -22.14
CA THR A 310 -7.36 12.74 -23.55
C THR A 310 -8.68 12.93 -24.33
N PRO A 311 -8.89 14.09 -24.96
CA PRO A 311 -10.05 14.29 -25.82
C PRO A 311 -10.05 13.30 -27.00
N PRO A 312 -11.21 12.91 -27.55
CA PRO A 312 -11.26 12.01 -28.71
C PRO A 312 -10.48 12.60 -29.89
N PHE A 313 -9.58 11.81 -30.48
CA PHE A 313 -8.76 12.21 -31.62
C PHE A 313 -8.71 11.12 -32.69
N ARG A 314 -8.38 11.53 -33.93
CA ARG A 314 -8.09 10.63 -35.06
C ARG A 314 -6.63 10.79 -35.47
N THR A 315 -5.96 9.72 -35.90
CA THR A 315 -4.62 9.79 -36.50
C THR A 315 -4.68 9.59 -38.02
N VAL A 316 -3.80 10.31 -38.73
CA VAL A 316 -3.63 10.21 -40.20
C VAL A 316 -2.14 10.06 -40.50
N ALA A 317 -1.73 9.28 -41.48
CA ALA A 317 -0.32 9.14 -41.85
C ALA A 317 0.27 10.50 -42.32
N ALA A 318 1.47 10.83 -41.84
CA ALA A 318 2.14 12.10 -42.16
C ALA A 318 2.66 12.15 -43.60
N THR A 319 2.94 10.98 -44.19
CA THR A 319 3.55 10.86 -45.52
C THR A 319 2.71 9.94 -46.40
N SER A 320 1.70 10.49 -47.07
CA SER A 320 0.97 9.76 -48.12
C SER A 320 1.81 9.77 -49.42
N THR A 321 2.79 8.89 -49.55
CA THR A 321 3.50 8.66 -50.82
C THR A 321 2.66 7.94 -51.87
N THR A 322 1.44 7.54 -51.52
CA THR A 322 0.50 6.84 -52.42
C THR A 322 -0.88 7.46 -52.29
N THR A 323 -1.36 8.07 -53.37
CA THR A 323 -2.75 8.48 -53.51
C THR A 323 -3.57 7.24 -53.82
N THR A 324 -4.44 6.84 -52.89
CA THR A 324 -5.43 5.79 -53.13
C THR A 324 -6.63 6.42 -53.82
N ARG A 325 -6.91 6.03 -55.06
CA ARG A 325 -8.16 6.38 -55.76
C ARG A 325 -9.07 5.17 -55.78
N ASN A 326 -10.38 5.39 -55.77
CA ASN A 326 -11.34 4.33 -56.02
C ASN A 326 -11.10 3.76 -57.43
N TYR A 327 -11.12 2.43 -57.55
CA TYR A 327 -11.00 1.75 -58.84
C TYR A 327 -12.16 2.18 -59.76
N GLU A 328 -11.81 2.49 -61.01
CA GLU A 328 -12.73 2.78 -62.10
C GLU A 328 -12.58 1.67 -63.16
N LEU A 329 -13.70 1.19 -63.70
CA LEU A 329 -13.70 0.08 -64.64
C LEU A 329 -12.96 0.46 -65.92
N THR A 330 -12.07 -0.43 -66.37
CA THR A 330 -11.37 -0.25 -67.66
C THR A 330 -12.35 -0.42 -68.82
N SER A 331 -12.01 0.15 -69.99
CA SER A 331 -12.81 -0.03 -71.21
C SER A 331 -12.90 -1.51 -71.64
N GLU A 332 -11.87 -2.30 -71.35
CA GLU A 332 -11.82 -3.73 -71.59
C GLU A 332 -12.78 -4.49 -70.67
N ASP A 333 -12.74 -4.23 -69.36
CA ASP A 333 -13.68 -4.82 -68.38
C ASP A 333 -15.13 -4.48 -68.72
N MET A 334 -15.40 -3.23 -69.12
CA MET A 334 -16.73 -2.81 -69.56
C MET A 334 -17.22 -3.56 -70.81
N SER A 335 -16.32 -3.88 -71.74
CA SER A 335 -16.66 -4.67 -72.94
C SER A 335 -17.01 -6.13 -72.64
N VAL A 336 -16.50 -6.67 -71.52
CA VAL A 336 -16.79 -8.03 -71.02
C VAL A 336 -18.10 -8.03 -70.24
N LEU A 337 -18.26 -7.07 -69.32
CA LEU A 337 -19.47 -6.93 -68.50
C LEU A 337 -20.72 -6.63 -69.34
N SER A 338 -20.59 -5.86 -70.42
CA SER A 338 -21.71 -5.57 -71.34
C SER A 338 -22.24 -6.79 -72.09
N LYS A 339 -21.44 -7.85 -72.26
CA LYS A 339 -21.84 -9.11 -72.91
C LYS A 339 -22.44 -10.13 -71.95
N SER A 340 -22.37 -9.87 -70.64
CA SER A 340 -22.86 -10.78 -69.60
C SER A 340 -24.33 -10.52 -69.30
N ALA A 341 -25.13 -11.58 -69.16
CA ALA A 341 -26.53 -11.48 -68.75
C ALA A 341 -26.66 -11.35 -67.22
N GLU A 342 -27.79 -10.83 -66.76
CA GLU A 342 -28.14 -10.80 -65.33
C GLU A 342 -28.51 -12.21 -64.82
N PRO A 343 -28.12 -12.61 -63.59
CA PRO A 343 -27.45 -11.82 -62.55
C PRO A 343 -25.90 -11.88 -62.58
N HIS A 344 -25.31 -12.58 -63.55
CA HIS A 344 -23.87 -12.81 -63.61
C HIS A 344 -23.08 -11.50 -63.80
N ARG A 345 -23.60 -10.58 -64.62
CA ARG A 345 -23.04 -9.22 -64.79
C ARG A 345 -22.89 -8.48 -63.46
N CYS A 346 -23.90 -8.54 -62.60
CA CYS A 346 -23.87 -7.93 -61.28
C CYS A 346 -22.80 -8.56 -60.36
N TYR A 347 -22.63 -9.88 -60.40
CA TYR A 347 -21.60 -10.57 -59.60
C TYR A 347 -20.18 -10.17 -60.02
N GLU A 348 -19.89 -10.19 -61.31
CA GLU A 348 -18.57 -9.83 -61.83
C GLU A 348 -18.26 -8.35 -61.61
N TRP A 349 -19.25 -7.47 -61.77
CA TRP A 349 -19.12 -6.05 -61.41
C TRP A 349 -18.78 -5.85 -59.93
N MET A 350 -19.47 -6.54 -59.01
CA MET A 350 -19.19 -6.47 -57.57
C MET A 350 -17.77 -6.97 -57.24
N ARG A 351 -17.28 -8.00 -57.94
CA ARG A 351 -15.91 -8.52 -57.76
C ARG A 351 -14.84 -7.55 -58.26
N LEU A 352 -15.15 -6.75 -59.27
CA LEU A 352 -14.21 -5.79 -59.84
C LEU A 352 -14.18 -4.47 -59.04
N VAL A 353 -15.34 -3.95 -58.64
CA VAL A 353 -15.49 -2.60 -58.06
C VAL A 353 -15.47 -2.59 -56.52
N LEU A 354 -15.81 -3.71 -55.87
CA LEU A 354 -15.82 -3.83 -54.41
C LEU A 354 -14.73 -4.78 -53.93
N GLN A 355 -14.42 -4.71 -52.63
CA GLN A 355 -13.50 -5.61 -51.95
C GLN A 355 -14.03 -5.90 -50.54
N ALA A 356 -13.78 -7.11 -50.04
CA ALA A 356 -14.10 -7.48 -48.66
C ALA A 356 -13.16 -6.77 -47.67
N ASN A 357 -13.74 -6.06 -46.69
CA ASN A 357 -13.01 -5.44 -45.58
C ASN A 357 -13.85 -5.58 -44.30
N PRO A 358 -13.36 -6.27 -43.25
CA PRO A 358 -14.10 -6.49 -42.00
C PRO A 358 -14.56 -5.19 -41.32
N ASP A 359 -13.77 -4.13 -41.43
CA ASP A 359 -14.03 -2.82 -40.83
C ASP A 359 -14.72 -1.85 -41.81
N GLY A 360 -14.96 -2.28 -43.05
CA GLY A 360 -15.58 -1.49 -44.10
C GLY A 360 -17.10 -1.40 -43.96
N GLU A 361 -17.65 -0.21 -44.19
CA GLU A 361 -19.10 0.02 -44.34
C GLU A 361 -19.41 0.83 -45.60
N MET A 362 -20.45 0.42 -46.33
CA MET A 362 -20.96 1.15 -47.50
C MET A 362 -22.49 1.24 -47.43
N THR A 363 -23.08 2.39 -47.80
CA THR A 363 -24.55 2.53 -47.73
C THR A 363 -25.22 1.77 -48.88
N GLN A 364 -26.41 1.23 -48.65
CA GLN A 364 -27.19 0.52 -49.69
C GLN A 364 -27.50 1.43 -50.88
N VAL A 365 -27.75 2.71 -50.62
CA VAL A 365 -27.99 3.71 -51.67
C VAL A 365 -26.75 3.91 -52.53
N ASP A 366 -25.56 3.96 -51.93
CA ASP A 366 -24.31 4.12 -52.68
C ASP A 366 -24.06 2.91 -53.58
N ILE A 367 -24.24 1.68 -53.08
CA ILE A 367 -24.01 0.46 -53.89
C ILE A 367 -24.90 0.48 -55.14
N TRP A 368 -26.19 0.78 -54.96
CA TRP A 368 -27.12 0.83 -56.07
C TRP A 368 -26.85 1.98 -57.03
N THR A 369 -26.50 3.16 -56.51
CA THR A 369 -26.18 4.33 -57.34
C THR A 369 -24.94 4.06 -58.18
N LEU A 370 -23.88 3.49 -57.59
CA LEU A 370 -22.70 3.04 -58.33
C LEU A 370 -23.04 2.05 -59.44
N TYR A 371 -23.88 1.05 -59.14
CA TYR A 371 -24.32 0.06 -60.12
C TYR A 371 -25.07 0.71 -61.28
N LYS A 372 -26.06 1.55 -60.94
CA LYS A 372 -26.87 2.28 -61.90
C LYS A 372 -26.01 3.17 -62.79
N ASP A 373 -25.13 3.97 -62.22
CA ASP A 373 -24.28 4.89 -62.97
C ASP A 373 -23.31 4.15 -63.91
N THR A 374 -22.84 2.97 -63.50
CA THR A 374 -21.97 2.12 -64.34
C THR A 374 -22.67 1.64 -65.61
N PHE A 375 -23.94 1.22 -65.51
CA PHE A 375 -24.63 0.52 -66.61
C PHE A 375 -25.72 1.34 -67.31
N THR A 376 -26.17 2.48 -66.76
CA THR A 376 -27.13 3.39 -67.42
C THR A 376 -26.66 3.85 -68.80
N PRO A 377 -25.36 4.20 -69.02
CA PRO A 377 -24.86 4.56 -70.36
C PRO A 377 -24.91 3.42 -71.40
N HIS A 378 -25.12 2.16 -70.97
CA HIS A 378 -25.02 0.95 -71.79
C HIS A 378 -26.28 0.08 -71.70
N GLN A 379 -27.45 0.70 -71.48
CA GLN A 379 -28.69 0.02 -71.10
C GLN A 379 -29.34 -0.84 -72.21
N GLU A 380 -29.06 -0.57 -73.49
CA GLU A 380 -29.58 -1.37 -74.61
C GLU A 380 -28.56 -2.48 -74.98
N PRO A 381 -28.89 -3.79 -74.83
CA PRO A 381 -30.23 -4.39 -74.80
C PRO A 381 -30.67 -5.00 -73.44
N THR A 382 -29.98 -4.72 -72.33
CA THR A 382 -30.19 -5.45 -71.05
C THR A 382 -30.72 -4.53 -69.94
N ALA A 383 -31.94 -4.80 -69.48
CA ALA A 383 -32.57 -4.08 -68.36
C ALA A 383 -31.71 -4.11 -67.08
N LEU A 384 -31.69 -2.99 -66.36
CA LEU A 384 -30.98 -2.86 -65.08
C LEU A 384 -31.72 -3.61 -63.96
N LEU A 385 -30.96 -4.22 -63.05
CA LEU A 385 -31.51 -4.82 -61.83
C LEU A 385 -32.11 -3.76 -60.88
N GLY A 386 -33.14 -4.15 -60.15
CA GLY A 386 -33.72 -3.34 -59.09
C GLY A 386 -32.77 -3.23 -57.89
N ALA A 387 -32.90 -2.15 -57.10
CA ALA A 387 -32.06 -1.91 -55.93
C ALA A 387 -32.06 -3.08 -54.94
N SER A 388 -33.24 -3.68 -54.70
CA SER A 388 -33.37 -4.84 -53.81
C SER A 388 -32.55 -6.05 -54.28
N ASP A 389 -32.47 -6.29 -55.59
CA ASP A 389 -31.74 -7.43 -56.15
C ASP A 389 -30.24 -7.22 -56.07
N VAL A 390 -29.77 -6.00 -56.39
CA VAL A 390 -28.35 -5.62 -56.26
C VAL A 390 -27.89 -5.80 -54.81
N ILE A 391 -28.64 -5.30 -53.83
CA ILE A 391 -28.27 -5.43 -52.41
C ILE A 391 -28.29 -6.89 -51.94
N LYS A 392 -29.27 -7.70 -52.38
CA LYS A 392 -29.31 -9.14 -52.07
C LYS A 392 -28.10 -9.88 -52.62
N TYR A 393 -27.64 -9.51 -53.81
CA TYR A 393 -26.48 -10.12 -54.46
C TYR A 393 -25.15 -9.78 -53.80
N VAL A 394 -25.04 -8.66 -53.08
CA VAL A 394 -23.82 -8.33 -52.30
C VAL A 394 -23.48 -9.44 -51.31
N THR A 395 -24.46 -9.92 -50.54
CA THR A 395 -24.25 -11.01 -49.57
C THR A 395 -23.98 -12.36 -50.25
N HIS A 396 -24.38 -12.53 -51.51
CA HIS A 396 -24.05 -13.71 -52.31
C HIS A 396 -22.60 -13.68 -52.81
N VAL A 397 -22.10 -12.51 -53.24
CA VAL A 397 -20.72 -12.34 -53.69
C VAL A 397 -19.74 -12.30 -52.51
N TYR A 398 -20.15 -11.68 -51.40
CA TYR A 398 -19.37 -11.52 -50.17
C TYR A 398 -20.14 -12.11 -48.97
N PRO A 399 -19.94 -13.41 -48.65
CA PRO A 399 -20.67 -14.06 -47.56
C PRO A 399 -20.43 -13.45 -46.17
N SER A 400 -19.30 -12.76 -45.98
CA SER A 400 -18.97 -12.02 -44.76
C SER A 400 -19.71 -10.68 -44.64
N ALA A 401 -20.39 -10.23 -45.70
CA ALA A 401 -21.06 -8.94 -45.74
C ALA A 401 -22.48 -9.01 -45.12
N GLN A 402 -22.80 -8.08 -44.24
CA GLN A 402 -24.09 -8.04 -43.53
C GLN A 402 -24.82 -6.72 -43.80
N ALA A 403 -26.01 -6.82 -44.38
CA ALA A 403 -26.92 -5.67 -44.51
C ALA A 403 -27.60 -5.38 -43.18
N MET A 404 -27.48 -4.15 -42.67
CA MET A 404 -28.03 -3.72 -41.38
C MET A 404 -28.63 -2.32 -41.47
N VAL A 405 -29.59 -2.03 -40.60
CA VAL A 405 -30.18 -0.69 -40.44
C VAL A 405 -29.74 -0.14 -39.09
N LEU A 406 -28.95 0.93 -39.10
CA LEU A 406 -28.59 1.63 -37.87
C LEU A 406 -29.74 2.54 -37.46
N GLN A 407 -30.30 2.29 -36.28
CA GLN A 407 -31.36 3.12 -35.70
C GLN A 407 -30.76 4.44 -35.19
N GLY A 408 -31.24 5.56 -35.73
CA GLY A 408 -30.85 6.93 -35.38
C GLY A 408 -31.91 7.93 -35.84
N PRO A 409 -31.69 9.25 -35.71
CA PRO A 409 -32.66 10.28 -36.11
C PRO A 409 -33.08 10.18 -37.58
N THR A 410 -32.17 9.71 -38.44
CA THR A 410 -32.43 9.24 -39.81
C THR A 410 -31.92 7.80 -39.94
N PRO A 411 -32.76 6.83 -40.34
CA PRO A 411 -32.34 5.44 -40.47
C PRO A 411 -31.32 5.30 -41.59
N ARG A 412 -30.12 4.80 -41.28
CA ARG A 412 -29.06 4.56 -42.27
C ARG A 412 -29.02 3.07 -42.63
N PHE A 413 -29.29 2.77 -43.90
CA PHE A 413 -29.23 1.43 -44.47
C PHE A 413 -27.81 1.16 -44.97
N ILE A 414 -27.06 0.32 -44.27
CA ILE A 414 -25.65 0.03 -44.57
C ILE A 414 -25.43 -1.45 -44.86
N VAL A 415 -24.30 -1.76 -45.50
CA VAL A 415 -23.74 -3.10 -45.62
C VAL A 415 -22.34 -3.07 -45.01
N ARG A 416 -22.14 -3.85 -43.95
CA ARG A 416 -20.83 -4.03 -43.28
C ARG A 416 -20.05 -5.17 -43.92
N GLY A 417 -18.73 -5.11 -43.87
CA GLY A 417 -17.84 -6.17 -44.37
C GLY A 417 -17.36 -5.96 -45.81
N ILE A 418 -17.70 -4.82 -46.43
CA ILE A 418 -17.30 -4.46 -47.79
C ILE A 418 -16.90 -2.98 -47.87
N GLU A 419 -15.99 -2.68 -48.78
CA GLU A 419 -15.67 -1.31 -49.19
C GLU A 419 -15.47 -1.25 -50.72
N ARG A 420 -15.41 -0.03 -51.26
CA ARG A 420 -15.04 0.17 -52.67
C ARG A 420 -13.56 -0.16 -52.86
N ARG A 421 -13.25 -0.95 -53.88
CA ARG A 421 -11.87 -1.31 -54.22
C ARG A 421 -11.07 -0.05 -54.51
N LYS A 422 -9.89 0.07 -53.92
CA LYS A 422 -8.96 1.18 -54.13
C LYS A 422 -7.76 0.69 -54.93
N GLU A 423 -7.29 1.52 -55.85
CA GLU A 423 -6.05 1.28 -56.59
C GLU A 423 -4.94 2.17 -56.05
N MET A 424 -3.75 1.59 -55.92
CA MET A 424 -2.54 2.31 -55.54
C MET A 424 -1.89 2.86 -56.81
N ILE A 425 -2.13 4.14 -57.10
CA ILE A 425 -1.47 4.79 -58.23
C ILE A 425 -0.04 5.13 -57.82
N ALA A 426 0.93 4.63 -58.59
CA ALA A 426 2.32 5.02 -58.47
C ALA A 426 2.44 6.53 -58.76
N THR A 427 2.70 7.29 -57.70
CA THR A 427 3.19 8.67 -57.66
C THR A 427 2.97 9.54 -58.92
N GLU A 428 1.89 10.33 -58.95
CA GLU A 428 1.80 11.51 -59.83
C GLU A 428 2.96 12.51 -59.64
N ARG A 429 3.80 12.31 -58.62
CA ARG A 429 5.03 13.06 -58.30
C ARG A 429 5.97 13.19 -59.50
N PHE A 430 6.04 12.19 -60.37
CA PHE A 430 6.92 12.20 -61.54
C PHE A 430 6.16 12.37 -62.87
N LYS A 431 4.94 12.93 -62.82
CA LYS A 431 4.21 13.31 -64.04
C LYS A 431 4.86 14.53 -64.70
N CYS A 432 5.10 14.43 -66.00
CA CYS A 432 5.62 15.54 -66.80
C CYS A 432 4.61 16.70 -66.82
N LYS A 433 5.03 17.89 -66.38
CA LYS A 433 4.21 19.11 -66.43
C LYS A 433 4.65 20.07 -67.54
N TRP A 434 5.37 19.56 -68.53
CA TRP A 434 5.75 20.34 -69.70
C TRP A 434 4.52 20.79 -70.50
N ASP A 435 4.68 21.87 -71.26
CA ASP A 435 3.60 22.53 -72.01
C ASP A 435 2.37 22.86 -71.15
N ARG A 436 2.60 23.58 -70.03
CA ARG A 436 1.54 23.98 -69.10
C ARG A 436 0.76 22.80 -68.50
N SER A 437 1.42 21.65 -68.35
CA SER A 437 0.85 20.37 -67.89
C SER A 437 -0.03 19.63 -68.91
N ALA A 438 0.10 19.96 -70.20
CA ALA A 438 -0.60 19.29 -71.29
C ALA A 438 0.16 18.09 -71.90
N CYS A 439 1.36 17.78 -71.40
CA CYS A 439 2.13 16.61 -71.86
C CYS A 439 1.33 15.30 -71.67
N ALA A 440 1.22 14.51 -72.75
CA ALA A 440 0.41 13.29 -72.79
C ALA A 440 1.09 12.06 -72.15
N GLU A 441 2.36 12.18 -71.75
CA GLU A 441 3.12 11.08 -71.15
C GLU A 441 2.53 10.67 -69.79
N ALA A 442 2.49 9.36 -69.53
CA ALA A 442 2.08 8.83 -68.24
C ALA A 442 3.07 9.27 -67.13
N ALA A 443 2.66 9.13 -65.87
CA ALA A 443 3.56 9.38 -64.75
C ALA A 443 4.75 8.42 -64.80
N LEU A 444 5.96 8.95 -64.77
CA LEU A 444 7.20 8.17 -64.84
C LEU A 444 7.52 7.56 -63.47
N SER A 445 8.37 6.53 -63.43
CA SER A 445 8.67 5.80 -62.20
C SER A 445 9.78 6.44 -61.37
N THR A 446 10.75 7.11 -62.01
CA THR A 446 11.89 7.72 -61.31
C THR A 446 12.14 9.17 -61.69
N HIS A 447 12.86 9.88 -60.82
CA HIS A 447 13.35 11.24 -61.08
C HIS A 447 14.23 11.31 -62.34
N SER A 448 15.08 10.30 -62.55
CA SER A 448 15.94 10.22 -63.73
C SER A 448 15.12 10.08 -65.02
N ASP A 449 14.11 9.22 -65.02
CA ASP A 449 13.25 9.03 -66.20
C ASP A 449 12.50 10.32 -66.57
N LEU A 450 12.01 11.06 -65.57
CA LEU A 450 11.36 12.36 -65.79
C LEU A 450 12.32 13.41 -66.35
N PHE A 451 13.56 13.43 -65.86
CA PHE A 451 14.55 14.34 -66.40
C PHE A 451 14.92 13.97 -67.85
N ASP A 452 15.12 12.70 -68.15
CA ASP A 452 15.44 12.23 -69.51
C ASP A 452 14.28 12.52 -70.49
N HIS A 453 13.04 12.34 -70.05
CA HIS A 453 11.86 12.74 -70.81
C HIS A 453 11.83 14.27 -71.07
N LEU A 454 12.16 15.09 -70.07
CA LEU A 454 12.26 16.55 -70.25
C LEU A 454 13.33 16.97 -71.26
N LEU A 455 14.41 16.21 -71.41
CA LEU A 455 15.43 16.50 -72.42
C LEU A 455 14.89 16.36 -73.85
N GLN A 456 13.90 15.49 -74.06
CA GLN A 456 13.23 15.35 -75.36
C GLN A 456 12.46 16.62 -75.71
N HIS A 457 11.76 17.21 -74.72
CA HIS A 457 11.07 18.49 -74.89
C HIS A 457 12.01 19.68 -75.12
N LEU A 458 13.19 19.67 -74.48
CA LEU A 458 14.20 20.70 -74.74
C LEU A 458 14.77 20.63 -76.15
N GLY A 459 14.87 19.41 -76.73
CA GLY A 459 15.39 19.18 -78.07
C GLY A 459 14.53 19.78 -79.19
N THR A 460 13.27 20.12 -78.91
CA THR A 460 12.35 20.71 -79.90
C THR A 460 12.34 22.23 -79.92
N LEU A 461 13.00 22.90 -78.95
CA LEU A 461 13.07 24.36 -78.87
C LEU A 461 14.17 24.93 -79.77
N GLN A 462 13.88 26.05 -80.46
CA GLN A 462 14.84 26.76 -81.31
C GLN A 462 15.14 28.17 -80.75
N PRO A 463 16.39 28.67 -80.87
CA PRO A 463 16.77 30.04 -80.48
C PRO A 463 16.06 31.09 -81.35
N PRO A 464 15.87 32.35 -80.89
CA PRO A 464 16.63 33.06 -79.84
C PRO A 464 16.03 33.09 -78.43
N SER A 465 14.79 32.62 -78.24
CA SER A 465 14.12 32.63 -76.91
C SER A 465 13.65 31.24 -76.52
N LEU A 466 14.12 30.73 -75.39
CA LEU A 466 13.82 29.40 -74.87
C LEU A 466 12.98 29.54 -73.58
N PRO A 467 11.64 29.55 -73.66
CA PRO A 467 10.78 29.64 -72.49
C PRO A 467 10.70 28.31 -71.74
N CYS A 468 10.68 28.38 -70.41
CA CYS A 468 10.30 27.26 -69.56
C CYS A 468 8.77 27.08 -69.62
N LEU A 469 8.32 25.96 -70.18
CA LEU A 469 6.88 25.64 -70.28
C LEU A 469 6.38 24.75 -69.13
N TRP A 470 7.18 24.59 -68.07
CA TRP A 470 6.82 23.76 -66.93
C TRP A 470 5.70 24.40 -66.10
N SER A 471 4.54 23.75 -66.03
CA SER A 471 3.37 24.18 -65.23
C SER A 471 3.08 25.68 -65.40
N THR A 472 3.16 26.49 -64.34
CA THR A 472 2.93 27.95 -64.38
C THR A 472 4.22 28.78 -64.45
N CYS A 473 5.39 28.16 -64.68
CA CYS A 473 6.67 28.87 -64.72
C CYS A 473 6.72 29.90 -65.87
N GLN A 474 7.32 31.06 -65.60
CA GLN A 474 7.45 32.17 -66.57
C GLN A 474 8.90 32.44 -66.96
N HIS A 475 9.84 31.61 -66.52
CA HIS A 475 11.27 31.82 -66.77
C HIS A 475 11.60 31.64 -68.26
N THR A 476 12.46 32.49 -68.80
CA THR A 476 12.96 32.40 -70.18
C THR A 476 14.49 32.46 -70.18
N SER A 477 15.13 31.82 -71.16
CA SER A 477 16.59 31.84 -71.30
C SER A 477 17.01 31.97 -72.77
N THR A 478 18.23 32.47 -73.00
CA THR A 478 18.86 32.55 -74.31
C THR A 478 19.74 31.34 -74.62
N GLU A 479 20.12 30.56 -73.60
CA GLU A 479 21.00 29.39 -73.72
C GLU A 479 20.32 28.13 -73.19
N ILE A 480 20.40 27.03 -73.96
CA ILE A 480 19.79 25.74 -73.58
C ILE A 480 20.37 25.20 -72.25
N GLN A 481 21.67 25.43 -71.99
CA GLN A 481 22.33 24.97 -70.77
C GLN A 481 21.74 25.61 -69.50
N HIS A 482 21.44 26.91 -69.55
CA HIS A 482 20.83 27.63 -68.44
C HIS A 482 19.38 27.22 -68.22
N LEU A 483 18.63 26.97 -69.30
CA LEU A 483 17.27 26.43 -69.18
C LEU A 483 17.30 25.01 -68.57
N ARG A 484 18.26 24.17 -68.96
CA ARG A 484 18.45 22.83 -68.38
C ARG A 484 18.72 22.89 -66.88
N SER A 485 19.60 23.78 -66.41
CA SER A 485 19.84 23.96 -64.97
C SER A 485 18.61 24.49 -64.23
N HIS A 486 17.83 25.38 -64.85
CA HIS A 486 16.58 25.86 -64.28
C HIS A 486 15.53 24.74 -64.15
N LEU A 487 15.45 23.81 -65.11
CA LEU A 487 14.48 22.71 -65.03
C LEU A 487 14.73 21.76 -63.86
N LEU A 488 15.99 21.62 -63.43
CA LEU A 488 16.31 20.85 -62.23
C LEU A 488 15.65 21.43 -60.96
N THR A 489 15.28 22.72 -60.93
CA THR A 489 14.58 23.32 -59.78
C THR A 489 13.11 22.94 -59.71
N HIS A 490 12.54 22.45 -60.82
CA HIS A 490 11.14 22.02 -60.90
C HIS A 490 10.94 20.54 -60.59
N LEU A 491 12.03 19.76 -60.60
CA LEU A 491 12.00 18.34 -60.34
C LEU A 491 11.96 18.06 -58.84
N SER A 492 11.09 17.13 -58.45
CA SER A 492 11.05 16.65 -57.08
C SER A 492 12.31 15.86 -56.76
N SER A 493 12.92 16.12 -55.59
CA SER A 493 14.09 15.36 -55.11
C SER A 493 13.86 13.84 -55.18
N SER A 494 14.90 13.06 -55.46
CA SER A 494 14.84 11.59 -55.47
C SER A 494 14.65 10.99 -54.06
N GLN A 495 15.04 11.73 -53.02
CA GLN A 495 14.89 11.31 -51.63
C GLN A 495 13.68 11.99 -50.98
N PRO A 496 12.90 11.27 -50.14
CA PRO A 496 11.95 11.92 -49.26
C PRO A 496 12.72 12.88 -48.32
N PRO A 497 12.12 14.03 -47.95
CA PRO A 497 12.73 14.91 -46.96
C PRO A 497 12.97 14.13 -45.65
N GLN A 498 14.16 14.27 -45.07
CA GLN A 498 14.46 13.64 -43.77
C GLN A 498 13.57 14.26 -42.70
N THR A 499 12.78 13.43 -42.01
CA THR A 499 11.98 13.85 -40.85
C THR A 499 12.85 13.85 -39.59
N HIS A 500 12.52 14.72 -38.64
CA HIS A 500 13.24 14.76 -37.36
C HIS A 500 12.91 13.49 -36.54
N PRO A 501 13.85 12.88 -35.79
CA PRO A 501 13.59 11.62 -35.05
C PRO A 501 12.44 11.69 -34.03
N SER A 502 12.07 12.88 -33.57
CA SER A 502 10.94 13.09 -32.66
C SER A 502 9.59 13.28 -33.36
N GLN A 503 9.56 13.34 -34.70
CA GLN A 503 8.32 13.44 -35.46
C GLN A 503 7.72 12.04 -35.66
N SER A 504 6.48 11.88 -35.21
CA SER A 504 5.72 10.66 -35.45
C SER A 504 5.30 10.55 -36.92
N ASP A 505 5.25 9.32 -37.43
CA ASP A 505 4.74 9.01 -38.78
C ASP A 505 3.23 9.26 -38.96
N THR A 506 2.56 9.73 -37.91
CA THR A 506 1.13 10.07 -37.91
C THR A 506 0.95 11.53 -37.49
N ILE A 507 -0.17 12.14 -37.86
CA ILE A 507 -0.63 13.46 -37.47
C ILE A 507 -1.93 13.27 -36.69
N THR A 508 -2.06 13.91 -35.53
CA THR A 508 -3.34 13.94 -34.80
C THR A 508 -4.28 14.96 -35.41
N VAL A 509 -5.55 14.60 -35.53
CA VAL A 509 -6.58 15.40 -36.17
C VAL A 509 -7.83 15.37 -35.30
N VAL A 510 -8.53 16.51 -35.25
CA VAL A 510 -9.83 16.60 -34.58
C VAL A 510 -10.83 15.70 -35.32
N PRO A 511 -11.62 14.88 -34.61
CA PRO A 511 -12.67 14.09 -35.23
C PRO A 511 -13.59 14.99 -36.09
N ASN A 512 -13.89 14.56 -37.32
CA ASN A 512 -14.74 15.27 -38.29
C ASN A 512 -14.19 16.59 -38.87
N SER A 513 -12.89 16.89 -38.76
CA SER A 513 -12.33 18.07 -39.44
C SER A 513 -12.03 17.81 -40.93
N ASP A 514 -12.44 18.74 -41.81
CA ASP A 514 -12.08 18.72 -43.22
C ASP A 514 -10.61 19.09 -43.44
N LEU A 515 -9.80 18.07 -43.73
CA LEU A 515 -8.37 18.20 -44.08
C LEU A 515 -8.14 18.75 -45.50
N SER A 516 -9.21 18.95 -46.28
CA SER A 516 -9.18 19.45 -47.67
C SER A 516 -8.97 20.97 -47.78
N THR A 517 -8.90 21.68 -46.66
CA THR A 517 -8.65 23.13 -46.63
C THR A 517 -7.30 23.47 -47.27
N THR A 518 -7.36 24.36 -48.27
CA THR A 518 -6.21 24.82 -49.06
C THR A 518 -5.31 25.78 -48.28
N THR A 519 -5.82 26.38 -47.20
CA THR A 519 -5.09 27.30 -46.32
C THR A 519 -4.67 26.59 -45.02
N PRO A 520 -3.39 26.18 -44.88
CA PRO A 520 -2.94 25.36 -43.76
C PRO A 520 -3.06 26.06 -42.39
N THR A 521 -3.04 27.39 -42.36
CA THR A 521 -3.17 28.21 -41.13
C THR A 521 -4.60 28.31 -40.60
N SER A 522 -5.61 27.91 -41.39
CA SER A 522 -7.02 27.91 -40.97
C SER A 522 -7.46 26.62 -40.28
N ARG A 523 -6.57 25.63 -40.21
CA ARG A 523 -6.86 24.31 -39.65
C ARG A 523 -6.96 24.39 -38.13
N PRO A 524 -7.91 23.66 -37.51
CA PRO A 524 -7.99 23.59 -36.06
C PRO A 524 -6.72 22.98 -35.48
N ILE A 525 -6.33 23.45 -34.30
CA ILE A 525 -5.14 22.96 -33.59
C ILE A 525 -5.32 21.46 -33.32
N PRO A 526 -4.34 20.62 -33.67
CA PRO A 526 -4.44 19.19 -33.45
C PRO A 526 -4.50 18.88 -31.94
N PRO A 527 -5.38 17.96 -31.50
CA PRO A 527 -5.48 17.60 -30.10
C PRO A 527 -4.21 16.87 -29.63
N LEU A 528 -3.92 17.01 -28.34
CA LEU A 528 -2.81 16.30 -27.68
C LEU A 528 -3.07 14.79 -27.71
N ARG A 529 -2.00 14.01 -27.88
CA ARG A 529 -2.06 12.54 -28.02
C ARG A 529 -2.27 11.79 -26.72
N ALA A 530 -1.87 12.40 -25.61
CA ALA A 530 -1.96 11.82 -24.28
C ALA A 530 -2.00 12.97 -23.28
N THR A 531 -3.16 13.16 -22.65
CA THR A 531 -3.36 14.08 -21.55
C THR A 531 -3.71 13.24 -20.32
N THR A 532 -2.69 12.79 -19.59
CA THR A 532 -2.87 11.99 -18.38
C THR A 532 -2.64 12.85 -17.14
N ILE A 533 -3.58 12.85 -16.21
CA ILE A 533 -3.39 13.43 -14.87
C ILE A 533 -2.93 12.29 -13.95
N THR A 534 -1.81 12.49 -13.25
CA THR A 534 -1.32 11.54 -12.25
C THR A 534 -1.32 12.17 -10.87
N TYR A 535 -2.02 11.56 -9.92
CA TYR A 535 -2.03 11.99 -8.52
C TYR A 535 -1.95 10.77 -7.59
N GLN A 536 -1.61 11.01 -6.33
CA GLN A 536 -1.59 9.98 -5.29
C GLN A 536 -2.82 10.12 -4.40
N ARG A 537 -3.38 8.99 -3.97
CA ARG A 537 -4.45 8.97 -2.98
C ARG A 537 -4.17 7.90 -1.91
N PRO A 538 -4.43 8.19 -0.62
CA PRO A 538 -4.39 7.17 0.43
C PRO A 538 -5.55 6.19 0.24
N ILE A 539 -5.27 4.89 0.37
CA ILE A 539 -6.26 3.81 0.21
C ILE A 539 -6.36 2.86 1.41
N VAL A 540 -5.37 2.89 2.31
CA VAL A 540 -5.30 2.03 3.49
C VAL A 540 -5.19 2.92 4.74
N GLU A 541 -5.80 2.46 5.83
CA GLU A 541 -5.65 3.06 7.15
C GLU A 541 -4.18 3.12 7.59
N PRO A 542 -3.78 4.13 8.39
CA PRO A 542 -2.41 4.25 8.84
C PRO A 542 -2.02 3.05 9.72
N SER A 543 -0.74 2.66 9.66
CA SER A 543 -0.20 1.63 10.55
C SER A 543 -0.28 2.07 12.01
N SER A 544 -0.26 1.12 12.94
CA SER A 544 -0.29 1.41 14.39
C SER A 544 0.84 2.39 14.79
N ALA A 545 2.05 2.21 14.24
CA ALA A 545 3.16 3.13 14.46
C ALA A 545 2.87 4.55 13.97
N ALA A 546 2.30 4.72 12.76
CA ALA A 546 1.95 6.03 12.22
C ALA A 546 0.83 6.70 13.04
N LEU A 547 -0.15 5.92 13.51
CA LEU A 547 -1.23 6.41 14.36
C LEU A 547 -0.71 6.86 15.73
N THR A 548 0.12 6.06 16.40
CA THR A 548 0.73 6.43 17.69
C THR A 548 1.63 7.65 17.55
N ALA A 549 2.40 7.75 16.46
CA ALA A 549 3.19 8.95 16.15
C ALA A 549 2.31 10.19 15.97
N LEU A 550 1.20 10.08 15.23
CA LEU A 550 0.24 11.17 15.06
C LEU A 550 -0.42 11.57 16.39
N LEU A 551 -0.75 10.61 17.25
CA LEU A 551 -1.26 10.88 18.60
C LEU A 551 -0.25 11.66 19.44
N ILE A 552 1.03 11.29 19.41
CA ILE A 552 2.09 12.04 20.09
C ILE A 552 2.18 13.47 19.55
N ILE A 553 2.24 13.64 18.22
CA ILE A 553 2.26 14.95 17.57
C ILE A 553 1.04 15.77 18.03
N ARG A 554 -0.14 15.15 18.05
CA ARG A 554 -1.40 15.77 18.46
C ARG A 554 -1.39 16.25 19.91
N VAL A 555 -0.92 15.42 20.84
CA VAL A 555 -0.81 15.77 22.26
C VAL A 555 0.17 16.91 22.47
N LEU A 556 1.33 16.87 21.82
CA LEU A 556 2.32 17.96 21.88
C LEU A 556 1.77 19.26 21.27
N PHE A 557 1.02 19.16 20.17
CA PHE A 557 0.35 20.32 19.57
C PHE A 557 -0.66 20.94 20.53
N ARG A 558 -1.58 20.13 21.07
CA ARG A 558 -2.59 20.61 22.03
C ARG A 558 -1.94 21.24 23.26
N THR A 559 -0.83 20.68 23.72
CA THR A 559 -0.07 21.26 24.84
C THR A 559 0.58 22.60 24.46
N ALA A 560 1.13 22.73 23.25
CA ALA A 560 1.77 23.96 22.77
C ALA A 560 0.79 25.09 22.42
N PHE A 561 -0.47 24.75 22.13
CA PHE A 561 -1.52 25.70 21.72
C PHE A 561 -2.65 25.83 22.78
N ALA A 562 -2.45 25.30 23.99
CA ALA A 562 -3.46 25.31 25.06
C ALA A 562 -4.01 26.71 25.37
N SER A 563 -3.17 27.76 25.36
CA SER A 563 -3.60 29.15 25.56
C SER A 563 -4.48 29.72 24.42
N ALA A 564 -4.46 29.14 23.21
CA ALA A 564 -5.32 29.56 22.11
C ALA A 564 -6.72 28.91 22.18
N GLU A 565 -6.85 27.79 22.89
CA GLU A 565 -8.15 27.11 23.13
C GLU A 565 -8.83 27.56 24.42
N ALA A 566 -8.10 28.20 25.35
CA ALA A 566 -8.69 28.79 26.53
C ALA A 566 -9.62 29.95 26.10
N ALA A 567 -10.93 29.78 26.30
CA ALA A 567 -11.91 30.85 26.13
C ALA A 567 -11.38 32.14 26.79
N PRO A 568 -11.58 33.33 26.17
CA PRO A 568 -11.18 34.58 26.79
C PRO A 568 -11.79 34.63 28.18
N LYS A 569 -10.96 34.56 29.24
CA LYS A 569 -11.44 34.85 30.58
C LYS A 569 -12.00 36.27 30.50
N ALA A 570 -13.29 36.40 30.80
CA ALA A 570 -14.00 37.67 30.79
C ALA A 570 -13.13 38.76 31.40
N ASP A 571 -12.97 39.87 30.68
CA ASP A 571 -12.12 40.99 31.03
C ASP A 571 -12.29 41.41 32.50
N LYS A 572 -11.20 41.93 33.07
CA LYS A 572 -11.12 42.48 34.45
C LYS A 572 -12.07 43.67 34.71
N ASP A 573 -12.88 44.06 33.74
CA ASP A 573 -13.85 45.15 33.82
C ASP A 573 -15.31 44.67 33.69
N HIS A 574 -15.60 43.41 34.04
CA HIS A 574 -17.00 42.98 34.19
C HIS A 574 -17.59 43.44 35.53
N PHE A 575 -18.54 44.37 35.43
CA PHE A 575 -19.38 44.95 36.47
C PHE A 575 -20.23 43.85 37.16
N GLY A 576 -19.72 43.28 38.26
CA GLY A 576 -20.39 42.23 39.02
C GLY A 576 -21.55 42.77 39.88
N PHE A 577 -22.70 42.10 39.79
CA PHE A 577 -23.76 42.20 40.80
C PHE A 577 -23.25 41.63 42.13
N PRO A 578 -23.33 42.36 43.25
CA PRO A 578 -22.83 41.88 44.54
C PRO A 578 -23.76 40.77 45.07
N GLY A 579 -23.25 39.54 45.22
CA GLY A 579 -23.99 38.51 45.95
C GLY A 579 -23.64 37.04 45.75
N ILE A 580 -22.78 36.66 44.80
CA ILE A 580 -22.36 35.26 44.65
C ILE A 580 -20.85 35.19 44.87
N VAL A 581 -20.47 34.67 46.04
CA VAL A 581 -19.13 34.16 46.29
C VAL A 581 -19.14 32.76 45.68
N GLU A 582 -18.41 32.56 44.59
CA GLU A 582 -18.10 31.21 44.11
C GLU A 582 -17.06 30.62 45.06
N ASP A 583 -17.35 29.45 45.63
CA ASP A 583 -16.45 28.72 46.53
C ASP A 583 -15.25 28.20 45.72
N ASP A 584 -14.08 28.83 45.89
CA ASP A 584 -12.77 28.36 45.41
C ASP A 584 -12.32 27.10 46.19
N THR A 585 -13.03 25.99 46.03
CA THR A 585 -12.66 24.68 46.60
C THR A 585 -12.59 23.60 45.52
N ASP A 586 -11.99 23.93 44.38
CA ASP A 586 -11.51 22.92 43.44
C ASP A 586 -9.99 22.69 43.66
N PRO A 587 -9.57 21.55 44.23
CA PRO A 587 -8.16 21.25 44.47
C PRO A 587 -7.32 21.14 43.18
N ALA A 588 -7.95 21.18 41.99
CA ALA A 588 -7.26 21.32 40.72
C ALA A 588 -6.75 22.75 40.43
N ALA A 589 -7.28 23.77 41.10
CA ALA A 589 -6.92 25.17 40.86
C ALA A 589 -5.64 25.61 41.62
N GLU A 590 -5.34 24.99 42.76
CA GLU A 590 -4.19 25.38 43.61
C GLU A 590 -2.81 24.98 43.04
N ALA A 591 -2.75 24.08 42.06
CA ALA A 591 -1.49 23.72 41.38
C ALA A 591 -1.02 24.72 40.30
N SER A 592 -1.82 25.76 39.99
CA SER A 592 -1.62 26.60 38.80
C SER A 592 -0.86 27.92 39.03
N ILE A 593 -0.46 28.23 40.26
CA ILE A 593 0.05 29.58 40.60
C ILE A 593 1.58 29.69 40.44
N GLY A 594 2.30 28.57 40.26
CA GLY A 594 3.78 28.54 40.29
C GLY A 594 4.55 28.53 38.96
N ASP A 595 3.94 28.21 37.81
CA ASP A 595 4.71 27.83 36.58
C ASP A 595 4.33 28.62 35.31
N THR A 596 3.59 29.74 35.43
CA THR A 596 3.01 30.43 34.26
C THR A 596 4.02 31.00 33.25
N GLU A 597 5.22 31.41 33.67
CA GLU A 597 6.24 31.93 32.74
C GLU A 597 6.97 30.80 32.01
N SER A 598 7.28 29.71 32.72
CA SER A 598 7.87 28.49 32.17
C SER A 598 6.92 27.82 31.16
N ASP A 599 5.63 27.74 31.50
CA ASP A 599 4.59 27.20 30.61
C ASP A 599 4.43 28.06 29.35
N LYS A 600 4.43 29.40 29.47
CA LYS A 600 4.39 30.32 28.32
C LYS A 600 5.61 30.17 27.41
N GLU A 601 6.81 30.02 27.98
CA GLU A 601 8.03 29.79 27.21
C GLU A 601 8.00 28.41 26.52
N GLY A 602 7.49 27.38 27.18
CA GLY A 602 7.25 26.07 26.62
C GLY A 602 6.31 26.14 25.43
N GLU A 603 5.15 26.78 25.57
CA GLU A 603 4.22 27.01 24.47
C GLU A 603 4.87 27.76 23.30
N ARG A 604 5.63 28.83 23.57
CA ARG A 604 6.32 29.60 22.52
C ARG A 604 7.33 28.75 21.74
N LYS A 605 8.13 27.93 22.44
CA LYS A 605 9.06 26.97 21.81
C LYS A 605 8.31 25.91 21.03
N GLY A 606 7.22 25.38 21.58
CA GLY A 606 6.33 24.43 20.93
C GLY A 606 5.77 24.97 19.62
N ARG A 607 5.13 26.15 19.64
CA ARG A 607 4.62 26.85 18.45
C ARG A 607 5.69 27.01 17.39
N ARG A 608 6.89 27.47 17.77
CA ARG A 608 8.03 27.61 16.85
C ARG A 608 8.46 26.27 16.24
N ALA A 609 8.47 25.19 17.02
CA ALA A 609 8.83 23.87 16.54
C ALA A 609 7.78 23.33 15.54
N PHE A 610 6.49 23.54 15.81
CA PHE A 610 5.40 23.20 14.88
C PHE A 610 5.46 24.01 13.58
N SER A 611 5.74 25.32 13.64
CA SER A 611 5.99 26.12 12.43
C SER A 611 7.16 25.58 11.59
N ALA A 612 8.19 25.00 12.22
CA ALA A 612 9.34 24.45 11.51
C ALA A 612 9.03 23.13 10.76
N VAL A 613 8.07 22.33 11.24
CA VAL A 613 7.64 21.07 10.61
C VAL A 613 6.37 21.19 9.77
N ARG A 614 5.79 22.40 9.67
CA ARG A 614 4.56 22.66 8.90
C ARG A 614 4.60 22.08 7.48
N HIS A 615 5.66 22.34 6.73
CA HIS A 615 5.82 21.82 5.36
C HIS A 615 5.76 20.28 5.28
N MET A 616 6.12 19.58 6.36
CA MET A 616 6.02 18.12 6.42
C MET A 616 4.57 17.71 6.67
N LEU A 617 3.89 18.38 7.60
CA LEU A 617 2.47 18.16 7.89
C LEU A 617 1.57 18.42 6.67
N GLU A 618 1.89 19.44 5.85
CA GLU A 618 1.19 19.72 4.57
C GLU A 618 1.28 18.56 3.56
N ASN A 619 2.29 17.70 3.66
CA ASN A 619 2.47 16.54 2.80
C ASN A 619 1.87 15.25 3.36
N VAL A 620 1.38 15.28 4.62
CA VAL A 620 0.72 14.13 5.23
C VAL A 620 -0.65 13.93 4.57
N ARG A 621 -0.94 12.69 4.18
CA ARG A 621 -2.22 12.25 3.60
C ARG A 621 -2.63 10.94 4.25
N ILE A 622 -3.74 10.97 4.96
CA ILE A 622 -4.32 9.85 5.70
C ILE A 622 -5.72 9.59 5.13
N HIS A 623 -6.11 8.32 5.05
CA HIS A 623 -7.42 7.93 4.53
C HIS A 623 -8.57 8.38 5.44
N ASP A 624 -8.42 8.20 6.76
CA ASP A 624 -9.40 8.63 7.77
C ASP A 624 -9.55 10.17 7.81
N GLU A 625 -10.79 10.63 7.63
CA GLU A 625 -11.13 12.06 7.58
C GLU A 625 -10.92 12.77 8.92
N ALA A 626 -11.16 12.10 10.05
CA ALA A 626 -11.00 12.69 11.37
C ALA A 626 -9.50 12.87 11.70
N LEU A 627 -8.68 11.87 11.40
CA LEU A 627 -7.22 11.99 11.55
C LEU A 627 -6.65 13.07 10.62
N MET A 628 -7.15 13.17 9.38
CA MET A 628 -6.77 14.27 8.49
C MET A 628 -7.23 15.64 8.98
N SER A 629 -8.41 15.75 9.60
CA SER A 629 -8.84 17.03 10.18
C SER A 629 -7.90 17.51 11.28
N TRP A 630 -7.30 16.61 12.07
CA TRP A 630 -6.28 16.98 13.06
C TRP A 630 -5.03 17.54 12.40
N VAL A 631 -4.58 16.92 11.29
CA VAL A 631 -3.43 17.41 10.53
C VAL A 631 -3.71 18.80 9.96
N ASN A 632 -4.89 18.99 9.35
CA ASN A 632 -5.30 20.28 8.79
C ASN A 632 -5.36 21.36 9.88
N GLU A 633 -5.94 21.06 11.04
CA GLU A 633 -5.97 21.98 12.19
C GLU A 633 -4.55 22.42 12.61
N MET A 634 -3.59 21.48 12.64
CA MET A 634 -2.20 21.78 12.98
C MET A 634 -1.51 22.64 11.92
N VAL A 635 -1.80 22.40 10.63
CA VAL A 635 -1.29 23.22 9.52
C VAL A 635 -1.87 24.63 9.56
N ASP A 636 -3.17 24.77 9.75
CA ASP A 636 -3.87 26.05 9.77
C ASP A 636 -3.43 26.91 10.95
N SER A 637 -3.30 26.31 12.14
CA SER A 637 -2.88 27.02 13.35
C SER A 637 -1.41 27.44 13.32
N THR A 638 -0.60 26.87 12.41
CA THR A 638 0.80 27.26 12.21
C THR A 638 0.98 28.26 11.06
N MET A 639 -0.13 28.77 10.49
CA MET A 639 -0.09 29.87 9.54
C MET A 639 0.42 31.15 10.21
N PRO A 640 1.43 31.83 9.63
CA PRO A 640 1.73 33.18 10.05
C PRO A 640 0.48 34.03 9.77
N GLU A 641 0.00 34.77 10.79
CA GLU A 641 -1.04 35.77 10.59
C GLU A 641 -0.58 36.69 9.44
N LEU A 642 -1.37 36.73 8.37
CA LEU A 642 -1.19 37.70 7.30
C LEU A 642 -1.48 39.07 7.91
N SER A 643 -0.42 39.73 8.37
CA SER A 643 -0.42 41.10 8.91
C SER A 643 -0.89 42.13 7.90
#